data_AF-A0A941A700-F1
#
_entry.id   AF-A0A941A700-F1
#
_cell.length_a   1.000
_cell.length_b   1.000
_cell.length_c   1.000
_cell.angle_alpha   90.00
_cell.angle_beta   90.00
_cell.angle_gamma   90.00
#
_symmetry.space_group_name_H-M   'P 1'
#
loop_
_entity.id
_entity.type
_entity.pdbx_description
1 polymer ?
#
loop_
_entity_poly.entity_id
_entity_poly.type
_entity_poly.pdbx_seq_one_letter_code
_entity_poly.pdbx_strand_id
1 'polypeptide(L)'
;MRRAGFCEERDSGIDKVVFATETYQLPAPMFEVSGDSTRAILFAHRPLSQMDKSDRIRACYLHACLRDVQRSFMTNTKIRERFGLDLKNSATASRLIKEAVTSGMVKPQDEDAAPKMRQYVPFWAHEQLLILLVGYLLG
;
A
#
# COMPACT_ATOMS: atom_id res chain seq x y z
N MET A 1 7.85 29.03 8.28
CA MET A 1 7.23 27.79 8.81
C MET A 1 8.21 26.66 9.14
N ARG A 2 9.23 26.33 8.32
CA ARG A 2 10.27 25.32 8.71
C ARG A 2 10.98 25.62 10.05
N ARG A 3 11.34 26.89 10.29
CA ARG A 3 12.01 27.31 11.54
C ARG A 3 11.09 27.38 12.77
N ALA A 4 9.78 27.24 12.57
CA ALA A 4 8.78 27.19 13.65
C ALA A 4 8.27 25.76 13.89
N GLY A 5 8.83 24.74 13.22
CA GLY A 5 8.47 23.33 13.39
C GLY A 5 7.16 22.89 12.71
N PHE A 6 6.44 23.79 12.02
CA PHE A 6 5.12 23.50 11.44
C PHE A 6 5.14 22.85 10.05
N CYS A 7 6.28 22.87 9.34
CA CYS A 7 6.40 22.21 8.04
C CYS A 7 7.32 21.00 8.12
N GLU A 8 6.79 19.85 7.74
CA GLU A 8 7.52 18.59 7.64
C GLU A 8 8.40 18.51 6.38
N GLU A 9 9.23 17.46 6.28
CA GLU A 9 9.99 17.16 5.07
C GLU A 9 9.05 16.89 3.89
N ARG A 10 9.51 17.22 2.68
CA ARG A 10 8.72 17.06 1.45
C ARG A 10 8.23 15.60 1.36
N ASP A 11 6.93 15.42 1.12
CA ASP A 11 6.23 14.14 0.97
C ASP A 11 6.04 13.30 2.25
N SER A 12 6.65 13.66 3.39
CA SER A 12 6.51 12.89 4.65
C SER A 12 5.10 12.92 5.28
N GLY A 13 4.28 13.91 4.93
CA GLY A 13 2.93 14.05 5.47
C GLY A 13 1.98 12.93 5.01
N ILE A 14 2.07 12.51 3.74
CA ILE A 14 1.23 11.42 3.21
C ILE A 14 1.61 10.10 3.89
N ASP A 15 2.90 9.82 4.02
CA ASP A 15 3.39 8.60 4.66
C ASP A 15 2.90 8.48 6.11
N LYS A 16 2.94 9.58 6.86
CA LYS A 16 2.44 9.63 8.25
C LYS A 16 0.94 9.41 8.33
N VAL A 17 0.17 10.02 7.43
CA VAL A 17 -1.27 9.81 7.36
C VAL A 17 -1.58 8.34 7.08
N VAL A 18 -0.94 7.75 6.07
CA VAL A 18 -1.12 6.33 5.74
C VAL A 18 -0.72 5.45 6.92
N PHE A 19 0.46 5.68 7.51
CA PHE A 19 0.93 4.95 8.68
C PHE A 19 -0.05 5.02 9.86
N ALA A 20 -0.59 6.20 10.16
CA ALA A 20 -1.58 6.38 11.22
C ALA A 20 -2.86 5.60 10.89
N THR A 21 -3.36 5.67 9.64
CA THR A 21 -4.56 4.91 9.27
C THR A 21 -4.37 3.40 9.41
N GLU A 22 -3.19 2.86 9.10
CA GLU A 22 -2.91 1.43 9.32
C GLU A 22 -2.81 1.07 10.79
N THR A 23 -2.13 1.90 11.58
CA THR A 23 -1.93 1.69 13.03
C THR A 23 -3.28 1.63 13.76
N TYR A 24 -4.23 2.48 13.38
CA TYR A 24 -5.57 2.52 13.94
C TYR A 24 -6.59 1.65 13.18
N GLN A 25 -6.14 0.84 12.22
CA GLN A 25 -6.98 -0.04 11.39
C GLN A 25 -8.18 0.69 10.74
N LEU A 26 -7.95 1.95 10.36
CA LEU A 26 -8.93 2.78 9.67
C LEU A 26 -8.98 2.42 8.18
N PRO A 27 -10.11 2.72 7.50
CA PRO A 27 -10.13 2.68 6.04
C PRO A 27 -9.03 3.57 5.46
N ALA A 28 -8.49 3.12 4.33
CA ALA A 28 -7.45 3.86 3.65
C ALA A 28 -7.92 5.27 3.26
N PRO A 29 -7.07 6.29 3.49
CA PRO A 29 -7.40 7.66 3.13
C PRO A 29 -7.64 7.76 1.62
N MET A 30 -8.47 8.71 1.23
CA MET A 30 -8.70 9.03 -0.17
C MET A 30 -8.04 10.36 -0.48
N PHE A 31 -7.25 10.39 -1.55
CA PHE A 31 -6.57 11.59 -2.02
C PHE A 31 -7.19 11.99 -3.35
N GLU A 32 -7.70 13.22 -3.42
CA GLU A 32 -8.36 13.78 -4.60
C GLU A 32 -7.68 15.09 -4.99
N VAL A 33 -7.58 15.34 -6.29
CA VAL A 33 -7.14 16.63 -6.82
C VAL A 33 -8.39 17.46 -7.07
N SER A 34 -8.49 18.62 -6.44
CA SER A 34 -9.58 19.57 -6.58
C SER A 34 -9.02 20.91 -7.02
N GLY A 35 -9.05 21.16 -8.33
CA GLY A 35 -8.39 22.33 -8.93
C GLY A 35 -6.89 22.32 -8.62
N ASP A 36 -6.42 23.41 -8.01
CA ASP A 36 -5.00 23.59 -7.61
C ASP A 36 -4.69 23.03 -6.21
N SER A 37 -5.62 22.29 -5.61
CA SER A 37 -5.47 21.75 -4.25
C SER A 37 -5.56 20.23 -4.21
N THR A 38 -4.90 19.62 -3.23
CA THR A 38 -5.05 18.20 -2.91
C THR A 38 -5.85 18.05 -1.63
N ARG A 39 -6.92 17.26 -1.69
CA ARG A 39 -7.75 16.94 -0.53
C ARG A 39 -7.43 15.53 -0.05
N ALA A 40 -7.14 15.41 1.24
CA ALA A 40 -7.06 14.12 1.93
C ALA A 40 -8.34 13.91 2.74
N ILE A 41 -9.02 12.78 2.53
CA ILE A 41 -10.24 12.40 3.23
C ILE A 41 -9.91 11.20 4.13
N LEU A 42 -10.08 11.40 5.43
CA LEU A 42 -9.95 10.36 6.45
C LEU A 42 -11.33 9.84 6.84
N PHE A 43 -11.42 8.53 7.02
CA PHE A 43 -12.66 7.86 7.37
C PHE A 43 -12.61 7.41 8.83
N ALA A 44 -13.77 7.43 9.49
CA ALA A 44 -13.93 6.75 10.77
C ALA A 44 -13.71 5.24 10.62
N HIS A 45 -13.43 4.57 11.74
CA HIS A 45 -13.22 3.13 11.75
C HIS A 45 -14.43 2.41 11.12
N ARG A 46 -14.13 1.50 10.19
CA ARG A 46 -15.11 0.67 9.50
C ARG A 46 -14.52 -0.74 9.38
N PRO A 47 -15.25 -1.80 9.80
CA PRO A 47 -14.75 -3.16 9.69
C PRO A 47 -14.59 -3.57 8.22
N LEU A 48 -13.66 -4.50 7.95
CA LEU A 48 -13.38 -5.00 6.60
C LEU A 48 -14.64 -5.48 5.85
N SER A 49 -15.62 -6.06 6.57
CA SER A 49 -16.89 -6.54 6.01
C SER A 49 -17.77 -5.44 5.42
N GLN A 50 -17.57 -4.18 5.85
CA GLN A 50 -18.31 -3.02 5.38
C GLN A 50 -17.51 -2.18 4.38
N MET A 51 -16.23 -2.50 4.14
CA MET A 51 -15.42 -1.83 3.13
C MET A 51 -15.82 -2.30 1.74
N ASP A 52 -15.99 -1.36 0.81
CA ASP A 52 -16.24 -1.72 -0.58
C ASP A 52 -14.96 -2.25 -1.25
N LYS A 53 -15.08 -2.73 -2.49
CA LYS A 53 -13.92 -3.28 -3.23
C LYS A 53 -12.84 -2.23 -3.47
N SER A 54 -13.24 -0.98 -3.75
CA SER A 54 -12.31 0.11 -4.04
C SER A 54 -11.52 0.52 -2.80
N ASP A 55 -12.17 0.56 -1.64
CA ASP A 55 -11.57 0.78 -0.33
C ASP A 55 -10.50 -0.27 -0.07
N ARG A 56 -10.82 -1.56 -0.25
CA ARG A 56 -9.87 -2.66 -0.02
C ARG A 56 -8.67 -2.61 -0.96
N ILE A 57 -8.89 -2.29 -2.24
CA ILE A 57 -7.81 -2.13 -3.23
C ILE A 57 -6.91 -0.95 -2.86
N ARG A 58 -7.49 0.23 -2.61
CA ARG A 58 -6.76 1.45 -2.21
C ARG A 58 -5.96 1.19 -0.95
N ALA A 59 -6.56 0.44 -0.04
CA ALA A 59 -5.93 0.02 1.18
C ALA A 59 -4.68 -0.86 0.91
N CYS A 60 -4.81 -1.95 0.16
CA CYS A 60 -3.66 -2.78 -0.19
C CYS A 60 -2.56 -1.99 -0.94
N TYR A 61 -2.95 -1.08 -1.83
CA TYR A 61 -2.01 -0.23 -2.56
C TYR A 61 -1.20 0.67 -1.63
N LEU A 62 -1.86 1.45 -0.77
CA LEU A 62 -1.17 2.35 0.16
C LEU A 62 -0.28 1.59 1.15
N HIS A 63 -0.69 0.38 1.54
CA HIS A 63 0.18 -0.49 2.32
C HIS A 63 1.44 -0.87 1.56
N ALA A 64 1.31 -1.29 0.31
CA ALA A 64 2.46 -1.63 -0.53
C ALA A 64 3.41 -0.44 -0.68
N CYS A 65 2.89 0.77 -0.91
CA CYS A 65 3.69 2.00 -0.92
C CYS A 65 4.42 2.23 0.40
N LEU A 66 3.72 2.13 1.54
CA LEU A 66 4.34 2.31 2.85
C LEU A 66 5.43 1.27 3.12
N ARG A 67 5.23 0.01 2.69
CA ARG A 67 6.26 -1.03 2.81
C ARG A 67 7.48 -0.69 1.95
N ASP A 68 7.28 -0.23 0.72
CA ASP A 68 8.34 0.14 -0.21
C ASP A 68 9.20 1.29 0.33
N VAL A 69 8.56 2.35 0.86
CA VAL A 69 9.23 3.48 1.55
C VAL A 69 10.06 2.98 2.74
N GLN A 70 9.55 1.97 3.46
CA GLN A 70 10.25 1.30 4.56
C GLN A 70 11.26 0.23 4.12
N ARG A 71 11.62 0.18 2.82
CA ARG A 71 12.56 -0.80 2.24
C ARG A 71 12.16 -2.24 2.54
N SER A 72 10.87 -2.52 2.45
CA SER A 72 10.28 -3.82 2.75
C SER A 72 9.16 -4.15 1.75
N PHE A 73 8.65 -5.37 1.82
CA PHE A 73 7.61 -5.84 0.89
C PHE A 73 6.26 -6.02 1.60
N MET A 74 5.18 -5.89 0.84
CA MET A 74 3.87 -6.35 1.27
C MET A 74 3.81 -7.88 1.17
N THR A 75 3.31 -8.54 2.22
CA THR A 75 3.10 -9.99 2.27
C THR A 75 1.72 -10.29 2.82
N ASN A 76 1.30 -11.56 2.72
CA ASN A 76 0.05 -12.02 3.33
C ASN A 76 0.01 -11.72 4.84
N THR A 77 1.11 -11.98 5.55
CA THR A 77 1.23 -11.71 7.00
C THR A 77 0.97 -10.24 7.31
N LYS A 78 1.60 -9.31 6.59
CA LYS A 78 1.44 -7.87 6.86
C LYS A 78 0.06 -7.34 6.49
N ILE A 79 -0.56 -7.88 5.42
CA ILE A 79 -1.96 -7.57 5.10
C ILE A 79 -2.90 -8.01 6.22
N ARG A 80 -2.60 -9.14 6.88
CA ARG A 80 -3.42 -9.58 8.02
C ARG A 80 -3.27 -8.67 9.21
N GLU A 81 -2.05 -8.28 9.55
CA GLU A 81 -1.77 -7.32 10.63
C GLU A 81 -2.53 -6.01 10.40
N ARG A 82 -2.44 -5.49 9.18
CA ARG A 82 -3.11 -4.26 8.74
C ARG A 82 -4.63 -4.28 8.91
N PHE A 83 -5.28 -5.39 8.57
CA PHE A 83 -6.73 -5.53 8.67
C PHE A 83 -7.20 -6.22 9.96
N GLY A 84 -6.30 -6.46 10.93
CA GLY A 84 -6.63 -7.14 12.19
C GLY A 84 -7.12 -8.58 12.02
N LEU A 85 -6.64 -9.30 11.00
CA LEU A 85 -7.09 -10.66 10.69
C LEU A 85 -6.33 -11.71 11.51
N ASP A 86 -7.07 -12.55 12.24
CA ASP A 86 -6.55 -13.75 12.96
C ASP A 86 -5.68 -14.62 12.04
N LEU A 87 -4.62 -15.25 12.59
CA LEU A 87 -3.67 -16.17 11.95
C LEU A 87 -4.28 -17.36 11.17
N LYS A 88 -5.54 -17.73 11.43
CA LYS A 88 -6.27 -18.71 10.60
C LYS A 88 -6.86 -18.14 9.30
N ASN A 89 -7.07 -16.83 9.21
CA ASN A 89 -7.73 -16.15 8.08
C ASN A 89 -6.77 -15.79 6.92
N SER A 90 -5.81 -16.66 6.60
CA SER A 90 -4.82 -16.39 5.54
C SER A 90 -5.46 -16.30 4.16
N ALA A 91 -6.53 -17.07 3.93
CA ALA A 91 -7.28 -17.07 2.68
C ALA A 91 -7.94 -15.71 2.39
N THR A 92 -8.46 -15.02 3.41
CA THR A 92 -9.04 -13.68 3.27
C THR A 92 -7.98 -12.70 2.81
N ALA A 93 -6.81 -12.68 3.45
CA ALA A 93 -5.70 -11.83 3.03
C ALA A 93 -5.23 -12.13 1.59
N SER A 94 -5.13 -13.41 1.21
CA SER A 94 -4.80 -13.80 -0.17
C SER A 94 -5.82 -13.27 -1.18
N ARG A 95 -7.12 -13.29 -0.84
CA ARG A 95 -8.17 -12.73 -1.69
C ARG A 95 -8.05 -11.22 -1.84
N LEU A 96 -7.77 -10.49 -0.77
CA LEU A 96 -7.56 -9.03 -0.80
C LEU A 96 -6.35 -8.64 -1.66
N ILE A 97 -5.25 -9.38 -1.53
CA ILE A 97 -4.06 -9.19 -2.36
C ILE A 97 -4.41 -9.47 -3.82
N LYS A 98 -5.13 -10.56 -4.10
CA LYS A 98 -5.56 -10.89 -5.47
C LYS A 98 -6.44 -9.78 -6.06
N GLU A 99 -7.39 -9.22 -5.31
CA GLU A 99 -8.20 -8.08 -5.76
C GLU A 99 -7.33 -6.89 -6.18
N ALA A 100 -6.32 -6.55 -5.37
CA ALA A 100 -5.39 -5.46 -5.67
C ALA A 100 -4.50 -5.77 -6.88
N VAL A 101 -4.00 -6.99 -7.01
CA VAL A 101 -3.20 -7.42 -8.17
C VAL A 101 -4.03 -7.40 -9.45
N THR A 102 -5.27 -7.94 -9.42
CA THR A 102 -6.17 -7.90 -10.57
C THR A 102 -6.54 -6.47 -10.98
N SER A 103 -6.57 -5.53 -10.04
CA SER A 103 -6.78 -4.11 -10.36
C SER A 103 -5.56 -3.40 -10.95
N GLY A 104 -4.40 -4.05 -10.98
CA GLY A 104 -3.15 -3.47 -11.47
C GLY A 104 -2.45 -2.52 -10.50
N MET A 105 -3.03 -2.23 -9.34
CA MET A 105 -2.43 -1.31 -8.35
C MET A 105 -1.21 -1.92 -7.62
N VAL A 106 -1.14 -3.24 -7.54
CA VAL A 106 -0.08 -3.99 -6.88
C VAL A 106 0.42 -5.07 -7.84
N LYS A 107 1.72 -5.35 -7.82
CA LYS A 107 2.33 -6.43 -8.62
C LYS A 107 3.12 -7.39 -7.73
N PRO A 108 3.18 -8.70 -8.05
CA PRO A 108 4.18 -9.59 -7.47
C PRO A 108 5.57 -9.02 -7.71
N GLN A 109 6.47 -9.11 -6.72
CA GLN A 109 7.87 -8.73 -6.92
C GLN A 109 8.62 -9.74 -7.80
N ASP A 110 8.27 -11.01 -7.66
CA ASP A 110 8.75 -12.13 -8.46
C ASP A 110 7.52 -12.99 -8.81
N GLU A 111 7.27 -13.17 -10.11
CA GLU A 111 6.10 -13.91 -10.61
C GLU A 111 6.26 -15.43 -10.41
N ASP A 112 7.50 -15.92 -10.34
CA ASP A 112 7.83 -17.34 -10.19
C ASP A 112 7.95 -17.76 -8.72
N ALA A 113 7.88 -16.80 -7.79
CA ALA A 113 7.98 -17.06 -6.36
C ALA A 113 6.93 -18.04 -5.86
N ALA A 114 7.38 -19.04 -5.09
CA ALA A 114 6.51 -20.00 -4.43
C ALA A 114 5.45 -19.28 -3.57
N PRO A 115 4.21 -19.81 -3.46
CA PRO A 115 3.10 -19.11 -2.79
C PRO A 115 3.39 -18.60 -1.38
N LYS A 116 4.21 -19.32 -0.60
CA LYS A 116 4.61 -18.95 0.77
C LYS A 116 5.63 -17.81 0.83
N MET A 117 6.39 -17.61 -0.25
CA MET A 117 7.45 -16.61 -0.36
C MET A 117 7.02 -15.37 -1.14
N ARG A 118 5.80 -15.35 -1.68
CA ARG A 118 5.32 -14.23 -2.50
C ARG A 118 5.36 -12.91 -1.74
N GLN A 119 5.99 -11.95 -2.40
CA GLN A 119 6.10 -10.57 -1.99
C GLN A 119 5.46 -9.69 -3.05
N TYR A 120 4.97 -8.54 -2.63
CA TYR A 120 4.22 -7.64 -3.47
C TYR A 120 4.73 -6.21 -3.30
N VAL A 121 4.72 -5.48 -4.40
CA VAL A 121 5.17 -4.08 -4.52
C VAL A 121 4.08 -3.24 -5.19
N PRO A 122 4.07 -1.91 -5.00
CA PRO A 122 3.20 -1.04 -5.79
C PRO A 122 3.60 -1.10 -7.27
N PHE A 123 2.63 -0.91 -8.16
CA PHE A 123 2.82 -1.15 -9.61
C PHE A 123 3.99 -0.39 -10.24
N TRP A 124 4.25 0.84 -9.78
CA TRP A 124 5.30 1.73 -10.30
C TRP A 124 6.70 1.29 -9.85
N ALA A 125 6.83 0.69 -8.66
CA ALA A 125 8.12 0.21 -8.16
C ALA A 125 8.63 -0.99 -8.98
N HIS A 126 7.70 -1.83 -9.44
CA HIS A 126 8.02 -2.96 -10.31
C HIS A 126 8.59 -2.51 -11.67
N GLU A 127 8.02 -1.46 -12.26
CA GLU A 127 8.48 -0.93 -13.55
C GLU A 127 9.87 -0.30 -13.45
N GLN A 128 10.16 0.35 -12.31
CA GLN A 128 11.47 0.93 -12.04
C GLN A 128 12.55 -0.15 -11.90
N LEU A 129 12.24 -1.29 -11.30
CA LEU A 129 13.14 -2.46 -11.23
C LEU A 129 13.43 -3.04 -12.62
N LEU A 130 12.42 -3.14 -13.49
CA LEU A 130 12.60 -3.61 -14.87
C LEU A 130 13.51 -2.68 -15.67
N ILE A 131 13.33 -1.36 -15.55
CA ILE A 131 14.18 -0.37 -16.25
C ILE A 131 15.64 -0.49 -15.79
N LEU A 132 15.86 -0.65 -14.48
CA LEU A 132 17.21 -0.83 -13.94
C LEU A 132 17.86 -2.13 -14.41
N LEU A 133 17.11 -3.24 -14.43
CA LEU A 133 17.61 -4.54 -14.88
C LEU A 133 17.91 -4.58 -16.38
N VAL A 134 17.03 -4.01 -17.21
CA VAL A 134 17.23 -3.92 -18.66
C VAL A 134 18.39 -2.96 -18.98
N GLY A 135 18.52 -1.86 -18.24
CA GLY A 135 19.65 -0.93 -18.37
C GLY A 135 20.99 -1.56 -18.01
N TYR A 136 21.03 -2.49 -17.05
CA TYR A 136 22.26 -3.19 -16.64
C TYR A 136 22.65 -4.33 -17.59
N LEU A 137 21.69 -4.92 -18.31
CA LEU A 137 21.95 -6.01 -19.27
C LEU A 137 22.30 -5.50 -20.69
N LEU A 138 22.01 -4.24 -20.99
CA LEU A 138 22.24 -3.62 -22.31
C LEU A 138 23.39 -2.60 -22.32
N GLY A 139 24.12 -2.43 -21.21
CA GLY A 139 25.31 -1.57 -21.09
C GLY A 139 26.55 -2.37 -20.73
#